data_AF-A0A951U5Z8-F1
#
_entry.id   AF-A0A951U5Z8-F1
#
_cell.length_a   1.000
_cell.length_b   1.000
_cell.length_c   1.000
_cell.angle_alpha   90.00
_cell.angle_beta   90.00
_cell.angle_gamma   90.00
#
_symmetry.space_group_name_H-M   'P 1'
#
loop_
_entity.id
_entity.type
_entity.pdbx_description
1 polymer ?
#
loop_
_entity_poly.entity_id
_entity_poly.type
_entity_poly.pdbx_seq_one_letter_code
_entity_poly.pdbx_strand_id
1 'polypeptide(L)'
;MLPVMTSPKTLLLRQLLRRSQSSQQGLTILECLVAIMLIGITIAMVTPPLLIATASRVQTRRGEQALQVAQDEIDRINTLVQRGLHKNSLLPTDAGQPNIGTVPVPTKIANYIETTRSTGTACPASKYSGYTRYADQQLPVTDALPIDVDGDCDPDFFMQVFRNSSSYTTAELQKTAAQRRPARFNLGVRVYSKLVDTNKTLTGGNLKVEPASFGLTIGQGQQASNPLAVVYKEISWGERSEVLCEYATDADKKQIAGCN
;
A
#
# COMPACT_ATOMS: atom_id res chain seq x y z
N MET A 1 48.27 -44.65 -41.47
CA MET A 1 49.35 -44.79 -40.49
C MET A 1 49.07 -43.80 -39.37
N LEU A 2 49.27 -44.23 -38.11
CA LEU A 2 49.14 -43.48 -36.84
C LEU A 2 47.76 -43.43 -36.14
N PRO A 3 47.73 -43.49 -34.79
CA PRO A 3 47.11 -44.60 -34.07
C PRO A 3 46.11 -44.19 -32.97
N VAL A 4 45.40 -45.20 -32.48
CA VAL A 4 44.43 -45.16 -31.38
C VAL A 4 45.16 -45.18 -30.02
N MET A 5 44.89 -44.19 -29.15
CA MET A 5 45.31 -44.16 -27.74
C MET A 5 44.12 -44.43 -26.83
N THR A 6 44.09 -45.62 -26.23
CA THR A 6 43.18 -46.01 -25.14
C THR A 6 43.77 -45.61 -23.79
N SER A 7 43.00 -44.89 -22.96
CA SER A 7 43.42 -44.39 -21.64
C SER A 7 43.03 -45.35 -20.50
N PRO A 8 43.90 -45.59 -19.50
CA PRO A 8 43.63 -46.47 -18.36
C PRO A 8 43.13 -45.63 -17.16
N LYS A 9 41.82 -45.61 -16.91
CA LYS A 9 41.22 -44.94 -15.73
C LYS A 9 40.31 -45.83 -14.86
N THR A 10 40.39 -47.15 -15.01
CA THR A 10 39.44 -48.10 -14.39
C THR A 10 39.95 -48.84 -13.15
N LEU A 11 41.12 -48.49 -12.60
CA LEU A 11 41.71 -49.25 -11.47
C LEU A 11 41.61 -48.59 -10.09
N LEU A 12 41.27 -47.30 -9.99
CA LEU A 12 41.13 -46.62 -8.69
C LEU A 12 39.74 -46.75 -8.05
N LEU A 13 38.73 -47.27 -8.77
CA LEU A 13 37.37 -47.41 -8.23
C LEU A 13 37.18 -48.65 -7.32
N ARG A 14 38.13 -49.59 -7.31
CA ARG A 14 37.99 -50.84 -6.53
C ARG A 14 38.46 -50.75 -5.08
N GLN A 15 39.23 -49.72 -4.70
CA GLN A 15 39.74 -49.60 -3.32
C GLN A 15 38.82 -48.80 -2.38
N LEU A 16 37.87 -48.03 -2.90
CA LEU A 16 36.85 -47.37 -2.07
C LEU A 16 35.69 -48.29 -1.68
N LEU A 17 35.67 -49.52 -2.19
CA LEU A 17 34.67 -50.55 -1.85
C LEU A 17 35.17 -51.56 -0.80
N ARG A 18 36.23 -51.23 -0.06
CA ARG A 18 36.73 -52.05 1.06
C ARG A 18 35.83 -51.88 2.30
N ARG A 19 34.60 -52.40 2.15
CA ARG A 19 33.85 -53.21 3.11
C ARG A 19 34.27 -53.02 4.57
N SER A 20 33.71 -51.97 5.17
CA SER A 20 33.43 -51.94 6.61
C SER A 20 32.71 -53.25 6.97
N GLN A 21 33.38 -54.12 7.73
CA GLN A 21 32.71 -55.23 8.36
C GLN A 21 31.79 -54.65 9.42
N SER A 22 30.50 -54.65 9.09
CA SER A 22 29.38 -54.36 9.97
C SER A 22 29.50 -55.23 11.22
N SER A 23 30.05 -54.65 12.28
CA SER A 23 29.64 -54.99 13.64
C SER A 23 28.17 -54.62 13.70
N GLN A 24 27.28 -55.60 13.57
CA GLN A 24 25.87 -55.47 13.92
C GLN A 24 25.78 -55.39 15.45
N GLN A 25 26.41 -54.37 16.01
CA GLN A 25 26.15 -53.91 17.37
C GLN A 25 24.76 -53.29 17.27
N GLY A 26 23.78 -54.02 17.80
CA GLY A 26 22.36 -53.68 17.65
C GLY A 26 22.16 -52.19 17.89
N LEU A 27 21.66 -51.50 16.87
CA LEU A 27 21.01 -50.19 17.00
C LEU A 27 20.03 -50.35 18.15
N THR A 28 20.43 -49.89 19.33
CA THR A 28 19.63 -50.10 20.52
C THR A 28 18.36 -49.28 20.33
N ILE A 29 17.20 -49.84 20.67
CA ILE A 29 15.91 -49.12 20.65
C ILE A 29 16.02 -47.77 21.37
N LEU A 30 16.90 -47.69 22.38
CA LEU A 30 17.23 -46.47 23.11
C LEU A 30 17.92 -45.40 22.24
N GLU A 31 18.85 -45.77 21.36
CA GLU A 31 19.48 -44.84 20.42
C GLU A 31 18.46 -44.24 19.43
N CYS A 32 17.54 -45.07 18.93
CA CYS A 32 16.44 -44.59 18.08
C CYS A 32 15.50 -43.63 18.84
N LEU A 33 15.20 -43.92 20.12
CA LEU A 33 14.38 -43.07 20.98
C LEU A 33 15.05 -41.71 21.23
N VAL A 34 16.35 -41.71 21.56
CA VAL A 34 17.13 -40.48 21.76
C VAL A 34 17.22 -39.68 20.46
N ALA A 35 17.39 -40.33 19.30
CA ALA A 35 17.42 -39.67 18.01
C ALA A 35 16.10 -38.93 17.71
N ILE A 36 14.95 -39.57 17.92
CA ILE A 36 13.64 -38.93 17.72
C ILE A 36 13.45 -37.75 18.69
N MET A 37 13.87 -37.89 19.95
CA MET A 37 13.82 -36.82 20.94
C MET A 37 14.68 -35.61 20.52
N LEU A 38 15.91 -35.84 20.05
CA LEU A 38 16.80 -34.79 19.57
C LEU A 38 16.25 -34.10 18.31
N ILE A 39 15.65 -34.86 17.38
CA ILE A 39 14.98 -34.29 16.21
C ILE A 39 13.78 -33.42 16.63
N GLY A 40 12.98 -33.89 17.59
CA GLY A 40 11.86 -33.12 18.13
C GLY A 40 12.30 -31.79 18.74
N ILE A 41 13.35 -31.80 19.56
CA ILE A 41 13.90 -30.59 20.19
C ILE A 41 14.48 -29.63 19.15
N THR A 42 15.23 -30.14 18.17
CA THR A 42 15.83 -29.30 17.12
C THR A 42 14.75 -28.64 16.25
N ILE A 43 13.70 -29.37 15.86
CA ILE A 43 12.56 -28.79 15.12
C ILE A 43 11.84 -27.74 15.97
N ALA A 44 11.59 -28.04 17.26
CA ALA A 44 10.93 -27.10 18.17
C ALA A 44 11.73 -25.79 18.35
N MET A 45 13.06 -25.84 18.29
CA MET A 45 13.92 -24.66 18.37
C MET A 45 14.00 -23.87 17.06
N VAL A 46 13.94 -24.53 15.90
CA VAL A 46 14.06 -23.86 14.59
C VAL A 46 12.74 -23.26 14.10
N THR A 47 11.60 -23.80 14.53
CA THR A 47 10.27 -23.37 14.04
C THR A 47 9.91 -21.91 14.40
N PRO A 48 10.07 -21.43 15.66
CA PRO A 48 9.63 -20.09 16.02
C PRO A 48 10.31 -18.95 15.22
N PRO A 49 11.65 -18.96 15.02
CA PRO A 49 12.31 -17.94 14.19
C PRO A 49 11.80 -17.91 12.73
N LEU A 50 11.51 -19.08 12.13
CA LEU A 50 10.99 -19.16 10.76
C LEU A 50 9.59 -18.57 10.64
N LEU A 51 8.71 -18.82 11.62
CA LEU A 51 7.37 -18.24 11.65
C LEU A 51 7.42 -16.72 11.80
N ILE A 52 8.30 -16.20 12.66
CA ILE A 52 8.48 -14.76 12.82
C ILE A 52 8.99 -14.13 11.52
N ALA A 53 10.00 -14.74 10.89
CA ALA A 53 10.58 -14.22 9.64
C ALA A 53 9.57 -14.19 8.48
N THR A 54 8.74 -15.23 8.35
CA THR A 54 7.70 -15.29 7.31
C THR A 54 6.58 -14.28 7.56
N ALA A 55 6.14 -14.12 8.82
CA ALA A 55 5.12 -13.14 9.19
C ALA A 55 5.57 -11.71 8.86
N SER A 56 6.79 -11.32 9.25
CA SER A 56 7.34 -9.99 8.95
C SER A 56 7.36 -9.71 7.45
N ARG A 57 7.78 -10.69 6.63
CA ARG A 57 7.82 -10.52 5.17
C ARG A 57 6.44 -10.28 4.55
N VAL A 58 5.41 -10.98 5.04
CA VAL A 58 4.03 -10.79 4.56
C VAL A 58 3.52 -9.41 4.95
N GLN A 59 3.79 -8.97 6.19
CA GLN A 59 3.38 -7.64 6.65
C GLN A 59 4.07 -6.53 5.85
N THR A 60 5.38 -6.64 5.63
CA THR A 60 6.14 -5.68 4.80
C THR A 60 5.56 -5.59 3.39
N ARG A 61 5.31 -6.73 2.74
CA ARG A 61 4.71 -6.74 1.39
C ARG A 61 3.35 -6.05 1.33
N ARG A 62 2.49 -6.26 2.33
CA ARG A 62 1.18 -5.58 2.41
C ARG A 62 1.32 -4.07 2.61
N GLY A 63 2.27 -3.65 3.43
CA GLY A 63 2.60 -2.23 3.60
C GLY A 63 3.10 -1.59 2.30
N GLU A 64 3.99 -2.26 1.59
CA GLU A 64 4.50 -1.82 0.27
C GLU A 64 3.38 -1.71 -0.76
N GLN A 65 2.49 -2.70 -0.85
CA GLN A 65 1.33 -2.65 -1.74
C GLN A 65 0.39 -1.51 -1.40
N ALA A 66 0.06 -1.31 -0.11
CA ALA A 66 -0.77 -0.19 0.33
C ALA A 66 -0.16 1.17 -0.04
N LEU A 67 1.17 1.30 0.08
CA LEU A 67 1.89 2.52 -0.32
C LEU A 67 1.84 2.73 -1.84
N GLN A 68 2.01 1.68 -2.64
CA GLN A 68 1.89 1.76 -4.09
C GLN A 68 0.49 2.23 -4.53
N VAL A 69 -0.57 1.69 -3.90
CA VAL A 69 -1.95 2.12 -4.15
C VAL A 69 -2.13 3.62 -3.80
N ALA A 70 -1.58 4.06 -2.67
CA ALA A 70 -1.66 5.47 -2.28
C ALA A 70 -0.92 6.40 -3.26
N GLN A 71 0.26 5.99 -3.70
CA GLN A 71 1.08 6.75 -4.65
C GLN A 71 0.43 6.84 -6.03
N ASP A 72 -0.16 5.75 -6.53
CA ASP A 72 -0.88 5.73 -7.80
C ASP A 72 -2.03 6.75 -7.82
N GLU A 73 -2.81 6.85 -6.73
CA GLU A 73 -3.88 7.85 -6.64
C GLU A 73 -3.34 9.28 -6.62
N ILE A 74 -2.23 9.51 -5.91
CA ILE A 74 -1.56 10.81 -5.89
C ILE A 74 -1.06 11.19 -7.28
N ASP A 75 -0.42 10.27 -7.99
CA ASP A 75 0.16 10.51 -9.31
C ASP A 75 -0.93 10.73 -10.36
N ARG A 76 -2.05 10.04 -10.24
CA ARG A 76 -3.23 10.28 -11.06
C ARG A 76 -3.80 11.68 -10.84
N ILE A 77 -4.00 12.10 -9.59
CA ILE A 77 -4.50 13.46 -9.28
C ILE A 77 -3.49 14.50 -9.77
N ASN A 78 -2.21 14.29 -9.52
CA ASN A 78 -1.15 15.18 -9.99
C ASN A 78 -1.17 15.32 -11.53
N THR A 79 -1.33 14.20 -12.25
CA THR A 79 -1.48 14.22 -13.72
C THR A 79 -2.71 15.01 -14.15
N LEU A 80 -3.83 14.88 -13.43
CA LEU A 80 -5.06 15.63 -13.69
C LEU A 80 -4.86 17.13 -13.46
N VAL A 81 -4.13 17.51 -12.40
CA VAL A 81 -3.77 18.91 -12.12
C VAL A 81 -2.84 19.48 -13.18
N GLN A 82 -1.76 18.76 -13.53
CA GLN A 82 -0.78 19.18 -14.53
C GLN A 82 -1.39 19.38 -15.92
N ARG A 83 -2.44 18.62 -16.27
CA ARG A 83 -3.20 18.80 -17.51
C ARG A 83 -4.18 19.97 -17.48
N GLY A 84 -4.30 20.69 -16.36
CA GLY A 84 -5.23 21.81 -16.20
C GLY A 84 -6.71 21.41 -16.10
N LEU A 85 -7.00 20.12 -15.94
CA LEU A 85 -8.36 19.55 -15.92
C LEU A 85 -8.96 19.44 -14.50
N HIS A 86 -8.35 20.07 -13.50
CA HIS A 86 -8.68 19.95 -12.08
C HIS A 86 -9.81 20.87 -11.63
N LYS A 87 -11.00 20.63 -12.16
CA LYS A 87 -12.23 21.25 -11.63
C LYS A 87 -12.52 20.70 -10.23
N ASN A 88 -13.18 21.49 -9.39
CA ASN A 88 -13.59 21.04 -8.05
C ASN A 88 -14.38 19.74 -8.03
N SER A 89 -15.22 19.49 -9.05
CA SER A 89 -15.92 18.22 -9.18
C SER A 89 -14.93 17.06 -9.37
N LEU A 90 -13.93 17.27 -10.24
CA LEU A 90 -12.90 16.31 -10.68
C LEU A 90 -11.78 16.05 -9.66
N LEU A 91 -11.87 16.62 -8.46
CA LEU A 91 -10.91 16.44 -7.37
C LEU A 91 -11.57 15.69 -6.21
N PRO A 92 -10.78 15.10 -5.30
CA PRO A 92 -11.31 14.54 -4.06
C PRO A 92 -12.14 15.56 -3.27
N THR A 93 -13.08 15.07 -2.47
CA THR A 93 -13.94 15.90 -1.63
C THR A 93 -13.10 16.74 -0.66
N ASP A 94 -13.46 18.01 -0.54
CA ASP A 94 -12.92 18.91 0.46
C ASP A 94 -13.41 18.49 1.85
N ALA A 95 -12.49 18.18 2.75
CA ALA A 95 -12.82 17.81 4.12
C ALA A 95 -13.29 19.00 4.97
N GLY A 96 -13.18 20.24 4.46
CA GLY A 96 -13.51 21.46 5.20
C GLY A 96 -12.58 21.69 6.40
N GLN A 97 -11.44 21.00 6.45
CA GLN A 97 -10.46 21.10 7.52
C GLN A 97 -9.24 21.89 7.01
N PRO A 98 -8.69 22.85 7.79
CA PRO A 98 -7.47 23.56 7.41
C PRO A 98 -6.25 22.64 7.52
N ASN A 99 -6.23 21.77 8.54
CA ASN A 99 -5.17 20.79 8.77
C ASN A 99 -5.60 19.42 8.22
N ILE A 100 -4.79 18.85 7.33
CA ILE A 100 -5.10 17.56 6.70
C ILE A 100 -5.00 16.37 7.67
N GLY A 101 -4.21 16.51 8.75
CA GLY A 101 -4.08 15.48 9.77
C GLY A 101 -5.33 15.29 10.64
N THR A 102 -6.21 16.30 10.71
CA THR A 102 -7.43 16.27 11.55
C THR A 102 -8.66 15.75 10.82
N VAL A 103 -8.52 15.37 9.55
CA VAL A 103 -9.63 14.80 8.78
C VAL A 103 -10.09 13.50 9.43
N PRO A 104 -11.40 13.33 9.71
CA PRO A 104 -11.91 12.14 10.38
C PRO A 104 -11.68 10.88 9.57
N VAL A 105 -11.75 9.74 10.25
CA VAL A 105 -11.69 8.41 9.62
C VAL A 105 -12.95 8.13 8.80
N PRO A 106 -12.90 7.23 7.81
CA PRO A 106 -14.08 6.86 7.06
C PRO A 106 -15.07 6.11 7.97
N THR A 107 -16.36 6.35 7.75
CA THR A 107 -17.49 5.76 8.49
C THR A 107 -18.32 4.79 7.65
N LYS A 108 -18.11 4.79 6.33
CA LYS A 108 -18.87 3.99 5.35
C LYS A 108 -17.93 3.41 4.31
N ILE A 109 -18.39 2.37 3.63
CA ILE A 109 -17.74 1.80 2.45
C ILE A 109 -18.52 2.28 1.24
N ALA A 110 -17.81 2.73 0.20
CA ALA A 110 -18.42 3.08 -1.06
C ALA A 110 -19.03 1.84 -1.74
N ASN A 111 -20.15 1.99 -2.42
CA ASN A 111 -20.81 0.90 -3.17
C ASN A 111 -20.10 0.55 -4.50
N TYR A 112 -18.84 0.94 -4.65
CA TYR A 112 -18.04 0.80 -5.86
C TYR A 112 -16.73 0.13 -5.49
N ILE A 113 -16.28 -0.83 -6.29
CA ILE A 113 -14.95 -1.44 -6.13
C ILE A 113 -14.07 -0.96 -7.28
N GLU A 114 -12.84 -0.59 -6.95
CA GLU A 114 -11.79 -0.36 -7.92
C GLU A 114 -10.86 -1.55 -7.98
N THR A 115 -10.58 -2.03 -9.19
CA THR A 115 -9.62 -3.11 -9.40
C THR A 115 -8.42 -2.58 -10.19
N THR A 116 -7.21 -2.90 -9.74
CA THR A 116 -5.99 -2.54 -10.49
C THR A 116 -5.82 -3.38 -11.76
N ARG A 117 -6.55 -4.51 -11.86
CA ARG A 117 -6.47 -5.41 -13.01
C ARG A 117 -7.57 -5.11 -14.04
N SER A 118 -7.15 -4.54 -15.16
CA SER A 118 -8.03 -4.24 -16.31
C SER A 118 -8.73 -5.48 -16.91
N THR A 119 -8.13 -6.66 -16.77
CA THR A 119 -8.54 -7.92 -17.45
C THR A 119 -9.26 -8.94 -16.57
N GLY A 120 -9.52 -8.64 -15.30
CA GLY A 120 -10.26 -9.52 -14.40
C GLY A 120 -11.75 -9.60 -14.74
N THR A 121 -12.36 -10.76 -14.45
CA THR A 121 -13.81 -10.98 -14.45
C THR A 121 -14.50 -9.72 -13.92
N ALA A 122 -15.45 -9.16 -14.68
CA ALA A 122 -16.07 -7.90 -14.28
C ALA A 122 -16.71 -8.09 -12.91
N CYS A 123 -16.13 -7.47 -11.88
CA CYS A 123 -16.71 -7.48 -10.55
C CYS A 123 -18.16 -6.98 -10.67
N PRO A 124 -19.13 -7.69 -10.06
CA PRO A 124 -20.54 -7.37 -10.22
C PRO A 124 -20.91 -6.02 -9.58
N ALA A 125 -20.08 -5.52 -8.66
CA ALA A 125 -20.16 -4.15 -8.17
C ALA A 125 -19.79 -3.16 -9.28
N SER A 126 -20.50 -2.04 -9.36
CA SER A 126 -20.22 -0.94 -10.30
C SER A 126 -18.73 -0.57 -10.27
N LYS A 127 -18.00 -0.94 -11.34
CA LYS A 127 -16.57 -0.67 -11.46
C LYS A 127 -16.32 0.81 -11.29
N TYR A 128 -15.44 1.15 -10.37
CA TYR A 128 -14.98 2.51 -10.21
C TYR A 128 -13.89 2.79 -11.26
N SER A 129 -14.17 3.66 -12.22
CA SER A 129 -13.22 4.01 -13.28
C SER A 129 -12.39 5.23 -12.86
N GLY A 130 -11.06 5.05 -12.77
CA GLY A 130 -10.08 6.09 -12.38
C GLY A 130 -10.15 7.40 -13.19
N TYR A 131 -10.66 7.36 -14.43
CA TYR A 131 -10.82 8.54 -15.30
C TYR A 131 -12.10 9.33 -14.97
N THR A 132 -13.19 8.66 -14.63
CA THR A 132 -14.45 9.27 -14.19
C THR A 132 -14.56 9.37 -12.66
N ARG A 133 -13.52 8.94 -11.93
CA ARG A 133 -13.35 8.88 -10.46
C ARG A 133 -13.85 10.13 -9.74
N TYR A 134 -13.93 11.28 -10.41
CA TYR A 134 -14.50 12.50 -9.86
C TYR A 134 -15.35 13.30 -10.89
N ALA A 135 -15.61 12.77 -12.09
CA ALA A 135 -16.39 13.52 -13.10
C ALA A 135 -17.87 13.63 -12.70
N ASP A 136 -18.42 12.53 -12.18
CA ASP A 136 -19.84 12.40 -11.84
C ASP A 136 -20.08 11.81 -10.44
N GLN A 137 -19.02 11.36 -9.75
CA GLN A 137 -19.11 10.61 -8.48
C GLN A 137 -17.96 10.98 -7.55
N GLN A 138 -18.05 12.16 -6.93
CA GLN A 138 -17.13 12.52 -5.87
C GLN A 138 -17.43 11.67 -4.63
N LEU A 139 -16.45 10.86 -4.18
CA LEU A 139 -16.60 10.09 -2.96
C LEU A 139 -16.59 11.04 -1.74
N PRO A 140 -17.60 10.98 -0.86
CA PRO A 140 -17.57 11.72 0.40
C PRO A 140 -16.31 11.37 1.20
N VAL A 141 -15.79 12.34 1.96
CA VAL A 141 -14.63 12.11 2.85
C VAL A 141 -14.91 11.00 3.88
N THR A 142 -16.17 10.77 4.21
CA THR A 142 -16.61 9.72 5.14
C THR A 142 -16.60 8.32 4.54
N ASP A 143 -16.33 8.16 3.26
CA ASP A 143 -16.47 6.90 2.54
C ASP A 143 -15.08 6.35 2.19
N ALA A 144 -14.89 5.06 2.41
CA ALA A 144 -13.69 4.35 1.99
C ALA A 144 -13.97 3.59 0.69
N LEU A 145 -13.09 3.76 -0.29
CA LEU A 145 -13.13 3.08 -1.57
C LEU A 145 -12.49 1.69 -1.44
N PRO A 146 -13.22 0.58 -1.64
CA PRO A 146 -12.61 -0.74 -1.72
C PRO A 146 -11.71 -0.85 -2.96
N ILE A 147 -10.48 -1.31 -2.73
CA ILE A 147 -9.47 -1.56 -3.76
C ILE A 147 -9.14 -3.05 -3.79
N ASP A 148 -9.35 -3.65 -4.94
CA ASP A 148 -8.94 -5.01 -5.30
C ASP A 148 -7.63 -4.95 -6.11
N VAL A 149 -6.59 -5.64 -5.65
CA VAL A 149 -5.27 -5.63 -6.29
C VAL A 149 -5.01 -6.90 -7.09
N ASP A 150 -5.66 -8.01 -6.76
CA ASP A 150 -5.40 -9.31 -7.36
C ASP A 150 -6.47 -9.77 -8.37
N GLY A 151 -7.54 -9.00 -8.55
CA GLY A 151 -8.57 -9.20 -9.55
C GLY A 151 -9.60 -10.28 -9.19
N ASP A 152 -9.70 -10.67 -7.91
CA ASP A 152 -10.64 -11.67 -7.43
C ASP A 152 -12.02 -11.09 -7.06
N CYS A 153 -12.19 -9.76 -7.16
CA CYS A 153 -13.39 -9.01 -6.79
C CYS A 153 -13.71 -8.94 -5.29
N ASP A 154 -12.79 -9.38 -4.44
CA ASP A 154 -12.80 -9.13 -3.02
C ASP A 154 -11.80 -7.99 -2.70
N PRO A 155 -12.19 -6.95 -1.97
CA PRO A 155 -11.28 -5.85 -1.69
C PRO A 155 -10.14 -6.28 -0.77
N ASP A 156 -8.92 -5.97 -1.19
CA ASP A 156 -7.71 -6.15 -0.40
C ASP A 156 -7.42 -4.98 0.53
N PHE A 157 -7.83 -3.79 0.11
CA PHE A 157 -7.61 -2.55 0.82
C PHE A 157 -8.85 -1.66 0.78
N PHE A 158 -8.91 -0.72 1.72
CA PHE A 158 -9.87 0.38 1.70
C PHE A 158 -9.12 1.70 1.66
N MET A 159 -9.41 2.54 0.69
CA MET A 159 -8.71 3.81 0.48
C MET A 159 -9.63 4.99 0.79
N GLN A 160 -9.17 5.90 1.66
CA GLN A 160 -9.81 7.17 1.91
C GLN A 160 -8.97 8.27 1.23
N VAL A 161 -9.58 9.03 0.33
CA VAL A 161 -8.94 10.13 -0.40
C VAL A 161 -9.68 11.42 -0.07
N PHE A 162 -8.94 12.45 0.30
CA PHE A 162 -9.52 13.73 0.69
C PHE A 162 -8.53 14.86 0.46
N ARG A 163 -9.04 16.09 0.45
CA ARG A 163 -8.20 17.30 0.43
C ARG A 163 -8.59 18.26 1.53
N ASN A 164 -7.67 19.16 1.89
CA ASN A 164 -7.99 20.31 2.73
C ASN A 164 -8.69 21.41 1.91
N SER A 165 -9.06 22.48 2.59
CA SER A 165 -9.64 23.67 1.95
C SER A 165 -8.68 24.25 0.92
N SER A 166 -9.16 24.38 -0.32
CA SER A 166 -8.37 24.86 -1.45
C SER A 166 -8.24 26.38 -1.48
N SER A 167 -7.07 26.86 -1.90
CA SER A 167 -6.86 28.26 -2.33
C SER A 167 -7.19 28.41 -3.81
N TYR A 168 -7.77 29.55 -4.18
CA TYR A 168 -8.15 29.89 -5.55
C TYR A 168 -7.50 31.21 -5.94
N THR A 169 -7.05 31.32 -7.20
CA THR A 169 -6.61 32.62 -7.72
C THR A 169 -7.80 33.57 -7.87
N THR A 170 -7.53 34.87 -7.93
CA THR A 170 -8.55 35.91 -8.18
C THR A 170 -9.33 35.66 -9.46
N ALA A 171 -8.66 35.18 -10.52
CA ALA A 171 -9.28 34.82 -11.79
C ALA A 171 -10.25 33.62 -11.66
N GLU A 172 -9.95 32.66 -10.79
CA GLU A 172 -10.82 31.51 -10.53
C GLU A 172 -11.99 31.89 -9.62
N LEU A 173 -11.82 32.82 -8.68
CA LEU A 173 -12.91 33.31 -7.83
C LEU A 173 -14.05 33.97 -8.64
N GLN A 174 -13.74 34.54 -9.80
CA GLN A 174 -14.73 35.11 -10.74
C GLN A 174 -15.58 34.04 -11.45
N LYS A 175 -15.17 32.77 -11.44
CA LYS A 175 -15.93 31.66 -12.03
C LYS A 175 -16.94 31.07 -11.06
N THR A 176 -17.94 30.38 -11.62
CA THR A 176 -18.91 29.59 -10.83
C THR A 176 -18.21 28.50 -10.04
N ALA A 177 -18.71 28.15 -8.85
CA ALA A 177 -18.08 27.18 -7.94
C ALA A 177 -17.74 25.83 -8.60
N ALA A 178 -18.56 25.37 -9.55
CA ALA A 178 -18.36 24.14 -10.30
C ALA A 178 -17.22 24.21 -11.34
N GLN A 179 -16.87 25.42 -11.80
CA GLN A 179 -15.81 25.67 -12.77
C GLN A 179 -14.50 26.12 -12.14
N ARG A 180 -14.50 26.40 -10.83
CA ARG A 180 -13.30 26.82 -10.11
C ARG A 180 -12.27 25.71 -10.10
N ARG A 181 -11.04 26.12 -10.39
CA ARG A 181 -9.85 25.29 -10.30
C ARG A 181 -9.02 25.71 -9.09
N PRO A 182 -8.81 24.83 -8.10
CA PRO A 182 -7.89 25.06 -7.00
C PRO A 182 -6.46 25.33 -7.48
N ALA A 183 -5.86 26.43 -7.01
CA ALA A 183 -4.45 26.73 -7.25
C ALA A 183 -3.52 25.99 -6.29
N ARG A 184 -3.98 25.74 -5.05
CA ARG A 184 -3.20 25.04 -4.03
C ARG A 184 -4.13 24.24 -3.12
N PHE A 185 -3.73 23.01 -2.81
CA PHE A 185 -4.38 22.18 -1.80
C PHE A 185 -3.44 21.07 -1.34
N ASN A 186 -3.65 20.61 -0.12
CA ASN A 186 -3.04 19.40 0.39
C ASN A 186 -3.96 18.22 0.11
N LEU A 187 -3.39 17.19 -0.52
CA LEU A 187 -4.02 15.91 -0.78
C LEU A 187 -3.60 14.91 0.30
N GLY A 188 -4.57 14.14 0.79
CA GLY A 188 -4.37 13.10 1.79
C GLY A 188 -4.94 11.79 1.28
N VAL A 189 -4.12 10.74 1.35
CA VAL A 189 -4.52 9.37 1.02
C VAL A 189 -4.19 8.47 2.20
N ARG A 190 -5.19 7.76 2.70
CA ARG A 190 -5.05 6.75 3.75
C ARG A 190 -5.51 5.42 3.21
N VAL A 191 -4.68 4.40 3.36
CA VAL A 191 -4.99 3.03 2.89
C VAL A 191 -5.06 2.10 4.09
N TYR A 192 -6.22 1.50 4.30
CA TYR A 192 -6.53 0.56 5.35
C TYR A 192 -6.50 -0.87 4.80
N SER A 193 -6.21 -1.85 5.67
CA SER A 193 -6.22 -3.27 5.29
C SER A 193 -7.65 -3.81 5.17
N LYS A 194 -7.87 -4.88 4.38
CA LYS A 194 -9.12 -5.65 4.45
C LYS A 194 -9.46 -6.24 5.82
N LEU A 195 -8.48 -6.32 6.72
CA LEU A 195 -8.69 -6.77 8.10
C LEU A 195 -9.57 -5.82 8.91
N VAL A 196 -9.83 -4.60 8.40
CA VAL A 196 -10.87 -3.74 8.94
C VAL A 196 -12.21 -4.44 8.75
N ASP A 197 -12.78 -4.97 9.84
CA ASP A 197 -14.09 -5.62 9.82
C ASP A 197 -15.12 -4.60 9.33
N THR A 198 -15.59 -4.83 8.09
CA THR A 198 -16.47 -3.95 7.34
C THR A 198 -17.84 -3.80 7.98
N ASN A 199 -18.26 -4.77 8.80
CA ASN A 199 -19.56 -4.78 9.47
C ASN A 199 -19.51 -4.21 10.89
N LYS A 200 -18.34 -4.15 11.54
CA LYS A 200 -18.19 -3.65 12.92
C LYS A 200 -17.32 -2.42 13.11
N THR A 201 -16.34 -2.17 12.24
CA THR A 201 -15.22 -1.23 12.56
C THR A 201 -15.34 0.10 11.82
N LEU A 202 -15.78 0.07 10.56
CA LEU A 202 -16.02 1.29 9.78
C LEU A 202 -17.25 2.06 10.31
N THR A 203 -18.31 1.36 10.69
CA THR A 203 -19.50 1.93 11.33
C THR A 203 -19.37 2.14 12.84
N GLY A 204 -18.36 1.54 13.50
CA GLY A 204 -18.22 1.50 14.96
C GLY A 204 -17.13 2.37 15.59
N GLY A 205 -16.42 3.19 14.80
CA GLY A 205 -15.54 4.25 15.33
C GLY A 205 -14.17 3.80 15.87
N ASN A 206 -13.73 2.58 15.56
CA ASN A 206 -12.43 2.08 16.03
C ASN A 206 -11.26 2.39 15.08
N LEU A 207 -11.54 2.97 13.92
CA LEU A 207 -10.48 3.39 13.01
C LEU A 207 -9.70 4.57 13.59
N LYS A 208 -8.39 4.58 13.31
CA LYS A 208 -7.50 5.67 13.67
C LYS A 208 -6.93 6.33 12.42
N VAL A 209 -6.35 7.51 12.62
CA VAL A 209 -5.66 8.28 11.57
C VAL A 209 -4.16 8.04 11.57
N GLU A 210 -3.62 7.48 12.66
CA GLU A 210 -2.20 7.19 12.82
C GLU A 210 -1.80 5.94 12.04
N PRO A 211 -0.66 5.95 11.33
CA PRO A 211 -0.20 4.77 10.60
C PRO A 211 0.01 3.57 11.52
N ALA A 212 -0.23 2.37 11.00
CA ALA A 212 0.02 1.12 11.71
C ALA A 212 1.53 0.98 12.00
N SER A 213 1.90 0.66 13.24
CA SER A 213 3.28 0.27 13.53
C SER A 213 3.50 -1.20 13.17
N PHE A 214 4.54 -1.49 12.40
CA PHE A 214 4.94 -2.86 12.06
C PHE A 214 5.83 -3.47 13.17
N GLY A 215 5.43 -3.28 14.42
CA GLY A 215 6.14 -3.82 15.57
C GLY A 215 6.08 -5.34 15.63
N LEU A 216 7.11 -5.95 16.23
CA LEU A 216 7.26 -7.40 16.49
C LEU A 216 6.18 -7.99 17.43
N THR A 217 5.15 -7.22 17.78
CA THR A 217 4.05 -7.66 18.63
C THR A 217 3.13 -8.56 17.82
N ILE A 218 3.04 -9.81 18.28
CA ILE A 218 2.30 -10.90 17.69
C ILE A 218 0.81 -10.56 17.72
N GLY A 219 0.29 -9.89 16.69
CA GLY A 219 -1.14 -9.60 16.58
C GLY A 219 -1.51 -8.72 15.40
N GLN A 220 -2.67 -9.01 14.80
CA GLN A 220 -3.34 -8.18 13.78
C GLN A 220 -3.82 -6.82 14.32
N GLY A 221 -3.61 -6.53 15.61
CA GLY A 221 -4.37 -5.54 16.38
C GLY A 221 -4.34 -4.11 15.83
N GLN A 222 -3.17 -3.60 15.43
CA GLN A 222 -3.09 -2.25 14.86
C GLN A 222 -3.48 -2.20 13.38
N GLN A 223 -3.25 -3.27 12.61
CA GLN A 223 -3.58 -3.29 11.17
C GLN A 223 -5.09 -3.34 10.89
N ALA A 224 -5.89 -3.76 11.88
CA ALA A 224 -7.34 -3.78 11.81
C ALA A 224 -8.00 -2.41 12.06
N SER A 225 -7.25 -1.44 12.60
CA SER A 225 -7.78 -0.11 12.98
C SER A 225 -6.99 1.07 12.39
N ASN A 226 -5.69 0.89 12.19
CA ASN A 226 -4.80 1.93 11.67
C ASN A 226 -4.57 1.74 10.16
N PRO A 227 -4.44 2.83 9.38
CA PRO A 227 -4.02 2.75 7.99
C PRO A 227 -2.61 2.14 7.87
N LEU A 228 -2.44 1.25 6.89
CA LEU A 228 -1.14 0.67 6.53
C LEU A 228 -0.22 1.69 5.85
N ALA A 229 -0.82 2.62 5.11
CA ALA A 229 -0.10 3.72 4.46
C ALA A 229 -0.89 5.02 4.62
N VAL A 230 -0.18 6.10 4.93
CA VAL A 230 -0.71 7.46 4.98
C VAL A 230 0.24 8.34 4.22
N VAL A 231 -0.25 8.99 3.16
CA VAL A 231 0.55 9.90 2.34
C VAL A 231 -0.16 11.24 2.26
N TYR A 232 0.57 12.29 2.57
CA TYR A 232 0.14 13.67 2.40
C TYR A 232 1.03 14.33 1.36
N LYS A 233 0.43 15.01 0.39
CA LYS A 233 1.15 15.74 -0.65
C LYS A 233 0.51 17.09 -0.89
N GLU A 234 1.31 18.14 -0.87
CA GLU A 234 0.88 19.44 -1.34
C GLU A 234 0.86 19.43 -2.87
N ILE A 235 -0.27 19.84 -3.45
CA ILE A 235 -0.44 20.01 -4.88
C ILE A 235 -0.66 21.50 -5.14
N SER A 236 0.20 22.06 -5.99
CA SER A 236 0.09 23.42 -6.48
C SER A 236 -0.01 23.43 -8.00
N TRP A 237 -0.80 24.36 -8.51
CA TRP A 237 -0.97 24.61 -9.92
C TRP A 237 -0.83 26.10 -10.16
N GLY A 238 0.10 26.45 -11.05
CA GLY A 238 0.29 27.83 -11.49
C GLY A 238 0.61 27.87 -12.96
N GLU A 239 -0.32 28.40 -13.75
CA GLU A 239 -0.10 28.71 -15.17
C GLU A 239 0.49 30.12 -15.39
N ARG A 240 0.70 30.93 -14.33
CA ARG A 240 1.20 32.31 -14.44
C ARG A 240 2.09 32.70 -13.25
N SER A 241 2.98 33.67 -13.49
CA SER A 241 3.90 34.33 -12.55
C SER A 241 3.26 34.77 -11.22
N GLU A 242 1.95 34.97 -11.20
CA GLU A 242 1.15 35.32 -10.01
C GLU A 242 1.21 34.26 -8.89
N VAL A 243 1.29 32.96 -9.22
CA VAL A 243 1.31 31.89 -8.19
C VAL A 243 2.68 31.79 -7.53
N LEU A 244 3.75 32.15 -8.25
CA LEU A 244 5.11 32.28 -7.69
C LEU A 244 5.18 33.42 -6.68
N CYS A 245 4.48 34.52 -6.97
CA CYS A 245 4.35 35.65 -6.07
C CYS A 245 3.60 35.29 -4.79
N GLU A 246 2.46 34.60 -4.91
CA GLU A 246 1.67 34.14 -3.74
C GLU A 246 2.46 33.13 -2.88
N TYR A 247 3.15 32.17 -3.51
CA TYR A 247 4.01 31.21 -2.80
C TYR A 247 5.15 31.90 -2.05
N ALA A 248 5.81 32.88 -2.68
CA ALA A 248 6.92 33.58 -2.06
C ALA A 248 6.49 34.49 -0.90
N THR A 249 5.29 35.08 -0.99
CA THR A 249 4.74 35.90 0.11
C THR A 249 4.36 35.08 1.35
N ASP A 250 3.89 33.84 1.16
CA ASP A 250 3.55 32.93 2.26
C ASP A 250 4.79 32.37 2.96
N ALA A 251 5.85 32.11 2.19
CA ALA A 251 7.11 31.57 2.71
C ALA A 251 7.93 32.61 3.50
N ASP A 252 7.87 33.90 3.13
CA ASP A 252 8.78 34.92 3.68
C ASP A 252 8.09 36.03 4.51
N LYS A 253 6.76 36.01 4.68
CA LYS A 253 5.99 37.11 5.33
C LYS A 253 6.38 38.52 4.85
N LYS A 254 6.93 38.65 3.65
CA LYS A 254 7.38 39.91 3.05
C LYS A 254 6.90 39.95 1.61
N GLN A 255 6.20 41.01 1.28
CA GLN A 255 5.74 41.29 -0.08
C GLN A 255 6.97 41.50 -0.98
N ILE A 256 7.15 40.64 -1.99
CA ILE A 256 8.25 40.78 -2.94
C ILE A 256 7.87 41.87 -3.95
N ALA A 257 8.71 42.92 -4.05
CA ALA A 257 8.54 43.99 -5.01
C ALA A 257 8.63 43.45 -6.45
N GLY A 258 7.58 43.62 -7.24
CA GLY A 258 7.45 43.08 -8.60
C GLY A 258 6.23 42.17 -8.81
N CYS A 259 5.55 41.83 -7.72
CA CYS A 259 4.27 41.11 -7.71
C CYS A 259 3.11 42.10 -7.61
N ASN A 260 2.73 42.73 -8.72
CA ASN A 260 1.57 43.63 -8.83
C ASN A 260 0.61 43.15 -9.91
#